data_AF-A0AA38G8J7-F1
#
_entry.id   AF-A0AA38G8J7-F1
#
_cell.length_a   1.000
_cell.length_b   1.000
_cell.length_c   1.000
_cell.angle_alpha   90.00
_cell.angle_beta   90.00
_cell.angle_gamma   90.00
#
_symmetry.space_group_name_H-M   'P 1'
#
loop_
_entity.id
_entity.type
_entity.pdbx_description
1 polymer ?
#
loop_
_entity_poly.entity_id
_entity_poly.type
_entity_poly.pdbx_seq_one_letter_code
_entity_poly.pdbx_strand_id
1 'polypeptide(L)'
;AEDRTKMETSPHFVLGIFGNFFGIALFVVPAITFFSVVRRGSTDEYSGIPYVAALSNCLVYTWYGLPIVTPNNVLVSSVNGCGAVLETLYISLYLAYSPTKYRMKILSLFIGVLVLFAAIVAVSFFLFHGSAREMFVGVIGVALSVAMFASPLSIM
;
A
#
# COMPACT_ATOMS: atom_id res chain seq x y z
N ALA A 1 -6.05 24.97 25.71
CA ALA A 1 -5.43 25.50 24.47
C ALA A 1 -3.95 25.10 24.37
N GLU A 2 -3.19 25.19 25.46
CA GLU A 2 -1.75 24.89 25.54
C GLU A 2 -1.37 23.40 25.33
N ASP A 3 -2.32 22.48 25.51
CA ASP A 3 -2.09 21.03 25.33
C ASP A 3 -2.23 20.57 23.87
N ARG A 4 -2.97 21.33 23.03
CA ARG A 4 -3.08 21.02 21.59
C ARG A 4 -1.81 21.43 20.83
N THR A 5 -1.15 22.50 21.25
CA THR A 5 0.09 22.99 20.64
C THR A 5 1.30 22.10 20.93
N LYS A 6 1.33 21.39 22.07
CA LYS A 6 2.37 20.39 22.36
C LYS A 6 2.25 19.12 21.52
N MET A 7 1.03 18.75 21.13
CA MET A 7 0.79 17.60 20.26
C MET A 7 1.28 17.86 18.82
N GLU A 8 1.17 19.09 18.33
CA GLU A 8 1.62 19.49 16.98
C GLU A 8 3.14 19.66 16.85
N THR A 9 3.89 19.70 17.94
CA THR A 9 5.36 19.96 17.95
C THR A 9 6.18 18.84 18.59
N SER A 10 5.65 17.61 18.65
CA SER A 10 6.47 16.45 19.00
C SER A 10 7.44 16.12 17.85
N PRO A 11 8.75 15.88 18.10
CA PRO A 11 9.71 15.54 17.05
C PRO A 11 9.28 14.33 16.21
N HIS A 12 8.54 13.39 16.81
CA HIS A 12 7.95 12.24 16.10
C HIS A 12 6.93 12.66 15.03
N PHE A 13 6.12 13.68 15.30
CA PHE A 13 5.10 14.17 14.37
C PHE A 13 5.75 14.90 13.19
N VAL A 14 6.75 15.74 13.46
CA VAL A 14 7.53 16.45 12.44
C VAL A 14 8.25 15.45 11.52
N LEU A 15 8.96 14.47 12.10
CA LEU A 15 9.60 13.41 11.33
C LEU A 15 8.59 12.59 10.51
N GLY A 16 7.39 12.35 11.05
CA GLY A 16 6.31 11.66 10.36
C GLY A 16 5.77 12.43 9.14
N ILE A 17 5.68 13.76 9.22
CA ILE A 17 5.31 14.62 8.07
C ILE A 17 6.37 14.54 6.96
N PHE A 18 7.65 14.69 7.31
CA PHE A 18 8.73 14.56 6.33
C PHE A 18 8.73 13.16 5.70
N GLY A 19 8.58 12.11 6.52
CA GLY A 19 8.47 10.74 6.04
C GLY A 19 7.30 10.53 5.09
N ASN A 20 6.14 11.15 5.36
CA ASN A 20 4.99 11.12 4.45
C ASN A 20 5.31 11.77 3.10
N PHE A 21 5.93 12.95 3.10
CA PHE A 21 6.29 13.66 1.88
C PHE A 21 7.22 12.82 0.99
N PHE A 22 8.31 12.31 1.56
CA PHE A 22 9.23 11.45 0.81
C PHE A 22 8.60 10.12 0.41
N GLY A 23 7.76 9.52 1.27
CA GLY A 23 7.03 8.29 0.96
C GLY A 23 6.10 8.46 -0.24
N ILE A 24 5.33 9.53 -0.29
CA ILE A 24 4.46 9.85 -1.44
C ILE A 24 5.33 10.09 -2.69
N ALA A 25 6.44 10.82 -2.57
CA ALA A 25 7.35 11.04 -3.69
C ALA A 25 7.89 9.71 -4.27
N LEU A 26 8.20 8.72 -3.43
CA LEU A 26 8.61 7.38 -3.88
C LEU A 26 7.51 6.67 -4.66
N PHE A 27 6.23 6.78 -4.25
CA PHE A 27 5.10 6.22 -5.01
C PHE A 27 4.87 6.91 -6.36
N VAL A 28 5.40 8.11 -6.57
CA VAL A 28 5.32 8.83 -7.86
C VAL A 28 6.42 8.39 -8.82
N VAL A 29 7.52 7.78 -8.36
CA VAL A 29 8.63 7.33 -9.21
C VAL A 29 8.19 6.45 -10.40
N PRO A 30 7.30 5.45 -10.23
CA PRO A 30 6.83 4.62 -11.34
C PRO A 30 6.00 5.36 -12.39
N ALA A 31 5.55 6.60 -12.11
CA ALA A 31 4.78 7.39 -13.07
C ALA A 31 5.56 7.65 -14.37
N ILE A 32 6.90 7.78 -14.29
CA ILE A 32 7.76 7.93 -15.47
C ILE A 32 7.70 6.68 -16.35
N THR A 33 7.71 5.50 -15.73
CA THR A 33 7.57 4.21 -16.42
C THR A 33 6.20 4.10 -17.10
N PHE A 34 5.11 4.44 -16.40
CA PHE A 34 3.77 4.40 -16.98
C PHE A 34 3.53 5.45 -18.07
N PHE A 35 4.18 6.62 -17.99
CA PHE A 35 4.16 7.59 -19.08
C PHE A 35 4.73 6.99 -20.38
N SER A 36 5.81 6.20 -20.29
CA SER A 36 6.35 5.44 -21.43
C SER A 36 5.35 4.41 -21.96
N VAL A 37 4.68 3.66 -21.07
CA VAL A 37 3.65 2.67 -21.44
C VAL A 37 2.50 3.32 -22.22
N VAL A 38 1.96 4.44 -21.72
CA VAL A 38 0.87 5.18 -22.39
C VAL A 38 1.32 5.68 -23.76
N ARG A 39 2.55 6.20 -23.86
CA ARG A 39 3.10 6.71 -25.13
C ARG A 39 3.34 5.60 -26.17
N ARG A 40 3.72 4.40 -25.73
CA ARG A 40 3.99 3.24 -26.58
C ARG A 40 2.74 2.41 -26.90
N GLY A 41 1.69 2.54 -26.09
CA GLY A 41 0.46 1.76 -26.21
C GLY A 41 0.62 0.27 -25.85
N SER A 42 1.72 -0.09 -25.19
CA SER A 42 2.09 -1.46 -24.85
C SER A 42 2.80 -1.48 -23.49
N THR A 43 2.52 -2.50 -22.67
CA THR A 43 3.25 -2.75 -21.42
C THR A 43 4.61 -3.41 -21.64
N ASP A 44 5.03 -3.65 -22.88
CA ASP A 44 6.28 -4.33 -23.26
C ASP A 44 6.56 -5.56 -22.36
N GLU A 45 7.74 -5.67 -21.75
CA GLU A 45 8.12 -6.72 -20.79
C GLU A 45 7.84 -6.34 -19.32
N TYR A 46 7.16 -5.23 -19.06
CA TYR A 46 6.87 -4.82 -17.69
C TYR A 46 5.92 -5.82 -17.01
N SER A 47 6.24 -6.19 -15.77
CA SER A 47 5.40 -7.06 -14.95
C SER A 47 4.43 -6.23 -14.11
N GLY A 48 3.15 -6.62 -14.09
CA GLY A 48 2.14 -6.02 -13.23
C GLY A 48 2.20 -6.48 -11.76
N ILE A 49 2.98 -7.54 -11.47
CA ILE A 49 3.03 -8.19 -10.15
C ILE A 49 3.52 -7.26 -9.03
N PRO A 50 4.60 -6.47 -9.22
CA PRO A 50 5.10 -5.58 -8.17
C PRO A 50 4.06 -4.57 -7.71
N TYR A 51 3.24 -4.03 -8.61
CA TYR A 51 2.20 -3.06 -8.28
C TYR A 51 1.06 -3.70 -7.46
N VAL A 52 0.65 -4.93 -7.79
CA VAL A 52 -0.34 -5.67 -7.00
C VAL A 52 0.18 -6.03 -5.61
N ALA A 53 1.47 -6.37 -5.49
CA ALA A 53 2.11 -6.63 -4.21
C ALA A 53 2.26 -5.36 -3.36
N ALA A 54 2.65 -4.24 -3.98
CA ALA A 54 2.71 -2.94 -3.30
C ALA A 54 1.33 -2.49 -2.82
N LEU A 55 0.28 -2.68 -3.65
CA LEU A 55 -1.10 -2.39 -3.27
C LEU A 55 -1.54 -3.20 -2.03
N SER A 56 -1.23 -4.49 -1.98
CA SER A 56 -1.63 -5.33 -0.84
C SER A 56 -1.01 -4.83 0.47
N ASN A 57 0.27 -4.45 0.43
CA ASN A 57 0.95 -3.86 1.57
C ASN A 57 0.34 -2.51 1.96
N CYS A 58 0.10 -1.63 0.98
CA CYS A 58 -0.52 -0.32 1.21
C CYS A 58 -1.88 -0.45 1.88
N LEU A 59 -2.77 -1.31 1.37
CA LEU A 59 -4.11 -1.51 1.94
C LEU A 59 -4.06 -1.94 3.41
N VAL A 60 -3.19 -2.91 3.74
CA VAL A 60 -3.05 -3.40 5.12
C VAL A 60 -2.51 -2.30 6.04
N TYR A 61 -1.49 -1.54 5.62
CA TYR A 61 -0.96 -0.45 6.43
C TYR A 61 -1.90 0.77 6.51
N THR A 62 -2.72 1.02 5.49
CA THR A 62 -3.82 1.98 5.57
C THR A 62 -4.78 1.57 6.68
N TRP A 63 -5.25 0.32 6.69
CA TRP A 63 -6.14 -0.18 7.74
C TRP A 63 -5.48 -0.15 9.13
N TYR A 64 -4.21 -0.58 9.22
CA TYR A 64 -3.44 -0.57 10.45
C TYR A 64 -3.30 0.83 11.07
N GLY A 65 -3.07 1.85 10.24
CA GLY A 65 -2.88 3.23 10.68
C GLY A 65 -4.16 3.96 11.10
N LEU A 66 -5.34 3.40 10.80
CA LEU A 66 -6.60 4.04 11.19
C LEU A 66 -6.76 4.02 12.72
N PRO A 67 -7.37 5.07 13.31
CA PRO A 67 -7.54 5.17 14.77
C PRO A 67 -8.33 4.02 15.38
N ILE A 68 -9.13 3.33 14.56
CA ILE A 68 -9.83 2.13 14.99
C ILE A 68 -8.84 0.99 15.27
N VAL A 69 -7.80 0.79 14.46
CA VAL A 69 -6.82 -0.28 14.70
C VAL A 69 -5.72 0.17 15.64
N THR A 70 -5.07 1.31 15.35
CA THR A 70 -3.94 1.84 16.10
C THR A 70 -4.17 3.31 16.46
N PRO A 71 -4.28 3.67 17.75
CA PRO A 71 -4.39 5.06 18.17
C PRO A 71 -3.16 5.88 17.74
N ASN A 72 -3.37 7.13 17.33
CA ASN A 72 -2.31 8.10 16.99
C ASN A 72 -1.39 7.71 15.82
N ASN A 73 -1.78 6.78 14.94
CA ASN A 73 -0.96 6.31 13.82
C ASN A 73 -1.45 6.76 12.43
N VAL A 74 -2.20 7.88 12.39
CA VAL A 74 -2.88 8.37 11.17
C VAL A 74 -1.92 8.73 10.04
N LEU A 75 -0.68 9.11 10.34
CA LEU A 75 0.35 9.41 9.34
C LEU A 75 0.76 8.17 8.55
N VAL A 76 0.71 6.97 9.14
CA VAL A 76 0.93 5.72 8.40
C VAL A 76 -0.25 5.46 7.47
N SER A 77 -1.47 5.75 7.92
CA SER A 77 -2.66 5.60 7.08
C SER A 77 -2.65 6.55 5.88
N SER A 78 -2.18 7.79 6.03
CA SER A 78 -2.17 8.76 4.94
C SER A 78 -1.20 8.38 3.82
N VAL A 79 0.06 8.08 4.15
CA VAL A 79 1.07 7.72 3.13
C VAL A 79 0.68 6.45 2.38
N ASN A 80 0.23 5.41 3.10
CA ASN A 80 -0.18 4.15 2.49
C ASN A 80 -1.50 4.30 1.73
N GLY A 81 -2.41 5.17 2.20
CA GLY A 81 -3.64 5.48 1.47
C GLY A 81 -3.36 6.14 0.13
N CYS A 82 -2.45 7.13 0.10
CA CYS A 82 -1.97 7.73 -1.15
C CYS A 82 -1.28 6.69 -2.04
N GLY A 83 -0.44 5.83 -1.46
CA GLY A 83 0.19 4.70 -2.16
C GLY A 83 -0.85 3.77 -2.80
N ALA A 84 -1.89 3.37 -2.07
CA ALA A 84 -2.94 2.50 -2.58
C ALA A 84 -3.69 3.11 -3.77
N VAL A 85 -3.94 4.43 -3.75
CA VAL A 85 -4.55 5.15 -4.88
C VAL A 85 -3.63 5.13 -6.11
N LEU A 86 -2.34 5.42 -5.93
CA LEU A 86 -1.37 5.42 -7.02
C LEU A 86 -1.15 4.02 -7.60
N GLU A 87 -0.99 3.00 -6.75
CA GLU A 87 -0.85 1.61 -7.17
C GLU A 87 -2.10 1.12 -7.92
N THR A 88 -3.29 1.49 -7.47
CA THR A 88 -4.54 1.18 -8.20
C THR A 88 -4.57 1.84 -9.58
N LEU A 89 -4.10 3.09 -9.70
CA LEU A 89 -3.98 3.78 -10.98
C LEU A 89 -2.98 3.06 -11.91
N TYR A 90 -1.82 2.68 -11.39
CA TYR A 90 -0.81 1.93 -12.14
C TYR A 90 -1.34 0.57 -12.62
N ILE A 91 -2.00 -0.19 -11.76
CA ILE A 91 -2.63 -1.47 -12.14
C ILE A 91 -3.69 -1.23 -13.22
N SER A 92 -4.50 -0.18 -13.10
CA SER A 92 -5.53 0.16 -14.08
C SER A 92 -4.93 0.46 -15.46
N LEU A 93 -3.86 1.25 -15.51
CA LEU A 93 -3.12 1.52 -16.75
C LEU A 93 -2.50 0.23 -17.30
N TYR A 94 -1.91 -0.61 -16.46
CA TYR A 94 -1.35 -1.89 -16.88
C TYR A 94 -2.42 -2.79 -17.54
N LEU A 95 -3.60 -2.89 -16.94
CA LEU A 95 -4.70 -3.69 -17.47
C LEU A 95 -5.27 -3.11 -18.78
N ALA A 96 -5.17 -1.79 -19.00
CA ALA A 96 -5.60 -1.14 -20.23
C ALA A 96 -4.67 -1.43 -21.41
N TYR A 97 -3.36 -1.50 -21.18
CA TYR A 97 -2.34 -1.61 -22.24
C TYR A 97 -1.67 -2.99 -22.35
N SER A 98 -1.99 -3.95 -21.47
CA SER A 98 -1.36 -5.28 -21.47
C SER A 98 -2.06 -6.29 -22.40
N PRO A 99 -1.30 -7.25 -22.98
CA PRO A 99 -1.87 -8.36 -23.74
C PRO A 99 -2.80 -9.24 -22.87
N THR A 100 -3.86 -9.78 -23.47
CA THR A 100 -4.92 -10.55 -22.79
C THR A 100 -4.38 -11.66 -21.86
N LYS A 101 -3.30 -12.34 -22.26
CA LYS A 101 -2.68 -13.42 -21.48
C LYS A 101 -2.17 -12.94 -20.10
N TYR A 102 -1.51 -11.78 -20.05
CA TYR A 102 -0.97 -11.23 -18.81
C TYR A 102 -2.03 -10.44 -18.04
N ARG A 103 -2.92 -9.74 -18.76
CA ARG A 103 -4.04 -9.00 -18.20
C ARG A 103 -4.91 -9.83 -17.27
N MET A 104 -5.31 -11.04 -17.70
CA MET A 104 -6.17 -11.91 -16.86
C MET A 104 -5.47 -12.36 -15.57
N LYS A 105 -4.16 -12.63 -15.63
CA LYS A 105 -3.37 -12.97 -14.45
C LYS A 105 -3.31 -11.82 -13.45
N ILE A 106 -2.98 -10.61 -13.92
CA ILE A 106 -2.89 -9.43 -13.05
C ILE A 106 -4.27 -9.04 -12.50
N LEU A 107 -5.32 -9.13 -13.31
CA LEU A 107 -6.70 -8.88 -12.85
C LEU A 107 -7.11 -9.87 -11.76
N SER A 108 -6.80 -11.16 -11.93
CA SER A 108 -7.09 -12.18 -10.91
C SER A 108 -6.33 -11.92 -9.61
N LEU A 109 -5.06 -11.52 -9.68
CA LEU A 109 -4.27 -11.18 -8.49
C LEU A 109 -4.82 -9.92 -7.80
N PHE A 110 -5.18 -8.89 -8.56
CA PHE A 110 -5.78 -7.66 -8.04
C PHE A 110 -7.08 -7.94 -7.30
N ILE A 111 -8.00 -8.70 -7.89
CA ILE A 111 -9.24 -9.13 -7.22
C ILE A 111 -8.93 -9.96 -5.97
N GLY A 112 -7.98 -10.89 -6.07
CA GLY A 112 -7.54 -11.71 -4.93
C GLY A 112 -7.04 -10.86 -3.75
N VAL A 113 -6.26 -9.80 -4.02
CA VAL A 113 -5.81 -8.85 -3.00
C VAL A 113 -6.97 -8.10 -2.35
N LEU A 114 -7.94 -7.63 -3.14
CA LEU A 114 -9.12 -6.94 -2.59
C LEU A 114 -9.97 -7.85 -1.71
N VAL A 115 -10.18 -9.09 -2.12
CA VAL A 115 -10.91 -10.11 -1.33
C VAL A 115 -10.16 -10.43 -0.05
N LEU A 116 -8.84 -10.66 -0.12
CA LEU A 116 -8.00 -10.91 1.05
C LEU A 116 -8.02 -9.73 2.02
N PHE A 117 -7.90 -8.51 1.52
CA PHE A 117 -7.98 -7.30 2.33
C PHE A 117 -9.33 -7.16 3.03
N ALA A 118 -10.44 -7.37 2.31
CA ALA A 118 -11.77 -7.35 2.90
C ALA A 118 -11.94 -8.41 4.00
N ALA A 119 -11.39 -9.61 3.81
CA ALA A 119 -11.38 -10.66 4.81
C ALA A 119 -10.55 -10.27 6.06
N ILE A 120 -9.36 -9.67 5.87
CA ILE A 120 -8.53 -9.17 6.98
C ILE A 120 -9.30 -8.12 7.78
N VAL A 121 -9.92 -7.14 7.10
CA VAL A 121 -10.73 -6.10 7.75
C VAL A 121 -11.88 -6.73 8.54
N ALA A 122 -12.66 -7.61 7.92
CA ALA A 122 -13.79 -8.27 8.57
C ALA A 122 -13.34 -9.07 9.80
N VAL A 123 -12.32 -9.93 9.67
CA VAL A 123 -11.78 -10.72 10.78
C VAL A 123 -11.26 -9.82 11.89
N SER A 124 -10.45 -8.81 11.53
CA SER A 124 -9.89 -7.88 12.52
C SER A 124 -10.97 -7.11 13.28
N PHE A 125 -12.07 -6.77 12.63
CA PHE A 125 -13.15 -5.97 13.21
C PHE A 125 -14.09 -6.81 14.07
N PHE A 126 -14.46 -8.01 13.62
CA PHE A 126 -15.45 -8.84 14.30
C PHE A 126 -14.84 -9.76 15.38
N LEU A 127 -13.61 -10.25 15.18
CA LEU A 127 -13.01 -11.25 16.07
C LEU A 127 -12.03 -10.64 17.09
N PHE A 128 -11.44 -9.47 16.81
CA PHE A 128 -10.39 -8.89 17.64
C PHE A 128 -10.75 -7.48 18.15
N HIS A 129 -10.32 -7.17 19.37
CA HIS A 129 -10.57 -5.90 20.04
C HIS A 129 -9.29 -5.35 20.66
N GLY A 130 -9.17 -4.01 20.70
CA GLY A 130 -8.03 -3.33 21.32
C GLY A 130 -6.68 -3.79 20.78
N SER A 131 -5.74 -4.08 21.68
CA SER A 131 -4.37 -4.49 21.35
C SER A 131 -4.28 -5.79 20.54
N ALA A 132 -5.23 -6.71 20.69
CA ALA A 132 -5.25 -7.94 19.90
C ALA A 132 -5.50 -7.65 18.42
N ARG A 133 -6.32 -6.64 18.10
CA ARG A 133 -6.57 -6.20 16.72
C ARG A 133 -5.33 -5.55 16.11
N GLU A 134 -4.68 -4.68 16.87
CA GLU A 134 -3.42 -4.04 16.47
C GLU A 134 -2.36 -5.10 16.15
N MET A 135 -2.13 -6.06 17.06
CA MET A 135 -1.15 -7.12 16.86
C MET A 135 -1.49 -8.01 15.66
N PHE A 136 -2.76 -8.40 15.50
CA PHE A 136 -3.21 -9.22 14.38
C PHE A 136 -2.93 -8.56 13.02
N VAL A 137 -3.37 -7.30 12.85
CA VAL A 137 -3.16 -6.57 11.59
C VAL A 137 -1.67 -6.26 11.38
N GLY A 138 -0.95 -5.91 12.45
CA GLY A 138 0.47 -5.59 12.41
C GLY A 138 1.35 -6.77 11.95
N VAL A 139 1.10 -7.98 12.47
CA VAL A 139 1.83 -9.19 12.06
C VAL A 139 1.62 -9.48 10.58
N ILE A 140 0.39 -9.33 10.07
CA ILE A 140 0.09 -9.51 8.65
C ILE A 140 0.83 -8.46 7.81
N GLY A 141 0.82 -7.19 8.22
CA GLY A 141 1.54 -6.11 7.54
C GLY A 141 3.04 -6.37 7.45
N VAL A 142 3.66 -6.80 8.55
CA VAL A 142 5.09 -7.17 8.57
C VAL A 142 5.38 -8.35 7.65
N ALA A 143 4.55 -9.41 7.68
CA ALA A 143 4.72 -10.56 6.81
C ALA A 143 4.65 -10.19 5.32
N LEU A 144 3.70 -9.32 4.94
CA LEU A 144 3.58 -8.82 3.56
C LEU A 144 4.79 -7.97 3.17
N SER A 145 5.27 -7.10 4.06
CA SER A 145 6.47 -6.30 3.80
C SER A 145 7.71 -7.18 3.59
N VAL A 146 7.92 -8.20 4.43
CA VAL A 146 9.02 -9.15 4.26
C VAL A 146 8.90 -9.90 2.93
N ALA A 147 7.70 -10.36 2.58
CA ALA A 147 7.46 -11.03 1.30
C ALA A 147 7.76 -10.11 0.10
N MET A 148 7.43 -8.82 0.20
CA MET A 148 7.71 -7.83 -0.85
C MET A 148 9.22 -7.62 -1.05
N PHE A 149 9.99 -7.58 0.03
CA PHE A 149 11.46 -7.46 -0.02
C PHE A 149 12.17 -8.77 -0.40
N ALA A 150 11.50 -9.92 -0.40
CA ALA A 150 12.07 -11.16 -0.91
C ALA A 150 12.23 -11.15 -2.45
N SER A 151 11.43 -10.36 -3.17
CA SER A 151 11.49 -10.27 -4.64
C SER A 151 12.84 -9.76 -5.20
N PRO A 152 13.48 -8.71 -4.65
CA PRO A 152 14.82 -8.33 -5.10
C PRO A 152 15.90 -9.35 -4.69
N LEU A 153 15.70 -10.12 -3.62
CA LEU A 153 16.64 -11.16 -3.18
C LEU A 153 16.67 -12.36 -4.15
N SER A 154 15.56 -12.67 -4.83
CA SER A 154 15.50 -13.80 -5.78
C SER A 154 16.18 -13.56 -7.13
N ILE A 155 16.77 -12.37 -7.34
CA ILE A 155 17.44 -11.97 -8.58
C ILE A 155 18.97 -11.88 -8.40
N MET A 156 19.48 -12.03 -7.16
CA MET A 156 20.92 -12.21 -6.85
C MET A 156 21.28 -13.69 -6.78
#